data_AF-D7U7Z4-F1
#
_entry.id   AF-D7U7Z4-F1
#
_cell.length_a   1.000
_cell.length_b   1.000
_cell.length_c   1.000
_cell.angle_alpha   90.00
_cell.angle_beta   90.00
_cell.angle_gamma   90.00
#
_symmetry.space_group_name_H-M   'P 1'
#
loop_
_entity.id
_entity.type
_entity.pdbx_description
1 polymer ?
#
loop_
_entity_poly.entity_id
_entity_poly.type
_entity_poly.pdbx_seq_one_letter_code
_entity_poly.pdbx_strand_id
1 'polypeptide(L)'
;MPHISIFHSTVEPTSFTTSSIQTHSPSPHMLHHHEMRRLTCNSPKHPPLCKECKSNLSKYTRPGCFVRSCSLPCVKAHKQHTRCTGKRQRTQFFPLSQFDDNLLLSDYNLFEEVKRVAESAQRTRINLFGYSHFKIPSHLQGLRNAAESQDESPISPQWSVEEGEK
;
A
#
# COMPACT_ATOMS: atom_id res chain seq x y z
N MET A 1 -59.15 20.67 -36.40
CA MET A 1 -58.24 20.16 -37.44
C MET A 1 -57.38 21.32 -37.89
N PRO A 2 -56.08 21.30 -37.55
CA PRO A 2 -55.14 20.68 -38.47
C PRO A 2 -54.26 19.60 -37.84
N HIS A 3 -53.86 18.69 -38.72
CA HIS A 3 -53.20 17.42 -38.52
C HIS A 3 -51.68 17.66 -38.42
N ILE A 4 -51.06 17.28 -37.30
CA ILE A 4 -49.61 17.27 -37.15
C ILE A 4 -49.08 16.02 -37.86
N SER A 5 -48.44 16.22 -38.99
CA SER A 5 -47.76 15.17 -39.75
C SER A 5 -46.43 14.84 -39.11
N ILE A 6 -46.31 13.63 -38.56
CA ILE A 6 -45.06 13.07 -38.04
C ILE A 6 -44.25 12.54 -39.24
N PHE A 7 -43.09 13.15 -39.51
CA PHE A 7 -42.11 12.61 -40.45
C PHE A 7 -41.31 11.51 -39.77
N HIS A 8 -41.42 10.28 -40.28
CA HIS A 8 -40.57 9.16 -39.92
C HIS A 8 -39.32 9.20 -40.83
N SER A 9 -38.17 9.55 -40.28
CA SER A 9 -36.89 9.44 -41.01
C SER A 9 -36.36 8.02 -40.87
N THR A 10 -36.48 7.26 -41.96
CA THR A 10 -35.77 5.99 -42.16
C THR A 10 -34.28 6.27 -42.37
N VAL A 11 -33.45 5.84 -41.42
CA VAL A 11 -31.99 5.80 -41.57
C VAL A 11 -31.63 4.43 -42.12
N GLU A 12 -31.09 4.38 -43.32
CA GLU A 12 -30.58 3.14 -43.94
C GLU A 12 -29.27 2.68 -43.27
N PRO A 13 -29.06 1.36 -43.09
CA PRO A 13 -27.83 0.84 -42.50
C PRO A 13 -26.69 0.81 -43.53
N THR A 14 -25.71 1.68 -43.36
CA THR A 14 -24.44 1.64 -44.10
C THR A 14 -23.61 0.42 -43.68
N SER A 15 -23.25 -0.41 -44.66
CA SER A 15 -22.38 -1.57 -44.53
C SER A 15 -20.94 -1.15 -44.21
N PHE A 16 -20.45 -1.52 -43.02
CA PHE A 16 -19.04 -1.39 -42.68
C PHE A 16 -18.27 -2.59 -43.21
N THR A 17 -17.34 -2.32 -44.14
CA THR A 17 -16.39 -3.28 -44.68
C THR A 17 -15.27 -3.52 -43.65
N THR A 18 -15.20 -4.74 -43.12
CA THR A 18 -14.16 -5.16 -42.20
C THR A 18 -12.86 -5.44 -42.97
N SER A 19 -11.89 -4.52 -42.91
CA SER A 19 -10.54 -4.79 -43.41
C SER A 19 -9.75 -5.60 -42.39
N SER A 20 -9.27 -6.78 -42.82
CA SER A 20 -8.38 -7.69 -42.07
C SER A 20 -7.13 -7.00 -41.54
N ILE A 21 -6.94 -7.03 -40.21
CA ILE A 21 -5.66 -6.69 -39.57
C ILE A 21 -4.76 -7.94 -39.65
N GLN A 22 -3.64 -7.82 -40.35
CA GLN A 22 -2.58 -8.82 -40.41
C GLN A 22 -1.88 -8.91 -39.04
N THR A 23 -2.02 -10.05 -38.37
CA THR A 23 -1.27 -10.40 -37.17
C THR A 23 0.08 -10.99 -37.56
N HIS A 24 1.17 -10.25 -37.29
CA HIS A 24 2.53 -10.78 -37.43
C HIS A 24 2.89 -11.63 -36.20
N SER A 25 3.32 -12.87 -36.44
CA SER A 25 3.74 -13.85 -35.43
C SER A 25 5.09 -13.46 -34.78
N PRO A 26 5.22 -13.45 -33.44
CA PRO A 26 6.49 -13.14 -32.79
C PRO A 26 7.49 -14.33 -32.85
N SER A 27 8.75 -13.98 -33.11
CA SER A 27 9.90 -14.87 -33.34
C SER A 27 10.26 -15.78 -32.12
N PRO A 28 10.80 -17.01 -32.31
CA PRO A 28 10.79 -18.07 -31.29
C PRO A 28 11.97 -18.05 -30.28
N HIS A 29 12.83 -17.03 -30.27
CA HIS A 29 14.11 -17.09 -29.57
C HIS A 29 14.11 -16.48 -28.15
N MET A 30 13.05 -16.62 -27.36
CA MET A 30 13.00 -16.08 -25.98
C MET A 30 12.41 -17.05 -24.94
N LEU A 31 12.38 -18.36 -25.22
CA LEU A 31 11.82 -19.36 -24.29
C LEU A 31 12.83 -20.08 -23.40
N HIS A 32 14.15 -19.90 -23.58
CA HIS A 32 15.14 -20.73 -22.88
C HIS A 32 15.78 -20.15 -21.60
N HIS A 33 15.47 -18.91 -21.19
CA HIS A 33 16.10 -18.30 -20.00
C HIS A 33 15.18 -18.16 -18.76
N HIS A 34 13.88 -18.46 -18.88
CA HIS A 34 12.93 -18.39 -17.77
C HIS A 34 12.84 -19.72 -16.96
N GLU A 35 13.34 -20.83 -17.52
CA GLU A 35 13.13 -22.17 -16.96
C GLU A 35 13.99 -22.47 -15.70
N MET A 36 15.08 -21.74 -15.46
CA MET A 36 16.09 -22.12 -14.44
C MET A 36 15.99 -21.35 -13.11
N ARG A 37 14.78 -21.02 -12.63
CA ARG A 37 14.61 -20.44 -11.29
C ARG A 37 13.46 -21.02 -10.45
N ARG A 38 13.11 -22.30 -10.66
CA ARG A 38 12.15 -23.01 -9.79
C ARG A 38 12.59 -24.42 -9.36
N LEU A 39 13.85 -24.58 -8.97
CA LEU A 39 14.32 -25.81 -8.34
C LEU A 39 14.99 -25.53 -6.99
N THR A 40 14.15 -25.61 -5.96
CA THR A 40 14.32 -26.22 -4.62
C THR A 40 13.38 -25.47 -3.67
N CYS A 41 12.55 -26.09 -2.83
CA CYS A 41 12.64 -27.42 -2.23
C CYS A 41 11.27 -28.14 -2.19
N ASN A 42 11.25 -29.33 -2.78
CA ASN A 42 10.22 -30.34 -2.63
C ASN A 42 10.57 -31.19 -1.38
N SER A 43 9.84 -31.01 -0.28
CA SER A 43 9.72 -32.00 0.81
C SER A 43 8.51 -31.63 1.67
N PRO A 44 7.58 -32.55 1.99
CA PRO A 44 6.50 -32.28 2.94
C PRO A 44 7.10 -32.26 4.36
N LYS A 45 7.72 -31.14 4.74
CA LYS A 45 8.08 -30.91 6.14
C LYS A 45 6.78 -30.61 6.88
N HIS A 46 6.35 -31.53 7.74
CA HIS A 46 5.20 -31.29 8.61
C HIS A 46 5.31 -29.90 9.23
N PRO A 47 4.22 -29.10 9.24
CA PRO A 47 4.26 -27.76 9.78
C PRO A 47 4.76 -27.83 11.23
N PRO A 48 5.74 -27.00 11.61
CA PRO A 48 6.35 -27.10 12.94
C PRO A 48 5.28 -26.90 14.03
N LEU A 49 5.50 -27.51 15.19
CA LEU A 49 4.60 -27.38 16.34
C LEU A 49 4.49 -25.92 16.81
N CYS A 50 3.33 -25.60 17.38
CA CYS A 50 3.05 -24.34 18.06
C CYS A 50 4.09 -24.07 19.15
N LYS A 51 4.68 -22.87 19.16
CA LYS A 51 5.70 -22.52 20.18
C LYS A 51 5.11 -22.28 21.57
N GLU A 52 3.82 -21.98 21.65
CA GLU A 52 3.12 -21.69 22.90
C GLU A 52 2.65 -22.97 23.59
N CYS A 53 1.78 -23.75 22.94
CA CYS A 53 1.22 -24.97 23.55
C CYS A 53 2.03 -26.24 23.27
N LYS A 54 2.86 -26.25 22.21
CA LYS A 54 3.68 -27.40 21.78
C LYS A 54 2.91 -28.70 21.46
N SER A 55 1.59 -28.72 21.59
CA SER A 55 0.76 -29.90 21.33
C SER A 55 0.23 -29.98 19.90
N ASN A 56 -0.07 -28.82 19.31
CA ASN A 56 -0.70 -28.74 17.98
C ASN A 56 0.27 -28.20 16.93
N LEU A 57 0.09 -28.61 15.67
CA LEU A 57 0.81 -28.05 14.54
C LEU A 57 0.51 -26.55 14.40
N SER A 58 1.51 -25.75 14.04
CA SER A 58 1.32 -24.32 13.85
C SER A 58 0.52 -24.02 12.59
N LYS A 59 -0.36 -23.02 12.68
CA LYS A 59 -1.21 -22.54 11.59
C LYS A 59 -0.87 -21.12 11.18
N TYR A 60 -0.34 -20.31 12.10
CA TYR A 60 -0.05 -18.90 11.90
C TYR A 60 1.37 -18.56 12.34
N THR A 61 1.99 -17.61 11.65
CA THR A 61 3.29 -17.04 12.01
C THR A 61 3.14 -15.53 12.20
N ARG A 62 3.64 -14.98 13.31
CA ARG A 62 3.48 -13.54 13.61
C ARG A 62 4.56 -12.72 12.89
N PRO A 63 4.22 -11.58 12.24
CA PRO A 63 5.19 -10.81 11.46
C PRO A 63 6.21 -10.04 12.31
N GLY A 64 5.91 -9.76 13.59
CA GLY A 64 6.80 -8.99 14.46
C GLY A 64 7.91 -9.79 15.15
N CYS A 65 7.67 -11.06 15.43
CA CYS A 65 8.60 -11.91 16.19
C CYS A 65 8.80 -13.31 15.57
N PHE A 66 8.14 -13.59 14.46
CA PHE A 66 8.20 -14.88 13.74
C PHE A 66 7.82 -16.11 14.57
N VAL A 67 7.21 -15.91 15.75
CA VAL A 67 6.69 -16.99 16.58
C VAL A 67 5.50 -17.65 15.89
N ARG A 68 5.52 -18.98 15.91
CA ARG A 68 4.52 -19.83 15.29
C ARG A 68 3.47 -20.26 16.32
N SER A 69 2.20 -20.20 15.93
CA SER A 69 1.05 -20.46 16.80
C SER A 69 0.00 -21.29 16.08
N CYS A 70 -0.73 -22.15 16.81
CA CYS A 70 -1.80 -22.97 16.23
C CYS A 70 -3.17 -22.28 16.24
N SER A 71 -3.40 -21.33 17.16
CA SER A 71 -4.73 -20.76 17.40
C SER A 71 -4.66 -19.38 18.06
N LEU A 72 -5.79 -18.66 18.05
CA LEU A 72 -5.91 -17.33 18.67
C LEU A 72 -5.58 -17.32 20.19
N PRO A 73 -6.01 -18.30 21.01
CA PRO A 73 -5.58 -18.39 22.40
C PRO A 73 -4.06 -18.40 22.58
N CYS A 74 -3.34 -19.19 21.75
CA CYS A 74 -1.88 -19.21 21.76
C CYS A 74 -1.30 -17.84 21.37
N VAL A 75 -1.85 -17.16 20.35
CA VAL A 75 -1.41 -15.81 20.00
C VAL A 75 -1.62 -14.82 21.16
N LYS A 76 -2.74 -14.90 21.89
CA LYS A 76 -3.03 -14.01 23.02
C LYS A 76 -2.10 -14.28 24.21
N ALA A 77 -1.92 -15.54 24.60
CA ALA A 77 -0.99 -15.95 25.65
C ALA A 77 0.44 -15.47 25.34
N HIS A 78 0.89 -15.68 24.10
CA HIS A 78 2.18 -15.19 23.63
C HIS A 78 2.34 -13.67 23.82
N LYS A 79 1.34 -12.89 23.39
CA LYS A 79 1.36 -11.42 23.52
C LYS A 79 1.46 -10.98 24.98
N GLN A 80 0.79 -11.68 25.88
CA GLN A 80 0.81 -11.37 27.32
C GLN A 80 2.16 -11.71 27.95
N HIS A 81 2.70 -12.92 27.72
CA HIS A 81 3.96 -13.35 28.33
C HIS A 81 5.19 -12.62 27.79
N THR A 82 5.21 -12.31 26.49
CA THR A 82 6.38 -11.72 25.81
C THR A 82 6.25 -10.23 25.54
N ARG A 83 5.14 -9.60 25.94
CA ARG A 83 4.78 -8.21 25.58
C ARG A 83 4.83 -7.95 24.05
N CYS A 84 4.49 -9.00 23.29
CA CYS A 84 4.44 -9.04 21.84
C CYS A 84 3.51 -8.01 21.17
N THR A 85 3.96 -6.88 20.62
CA THR A 85 3.10 -5.98 19.80
C THR A 85 2.45 -6.72 18.62
N GLY A 86 3.19 -7.64 18.00
CA GLY A 86 2.77 -8.40 16.82
C GLY A 86 2.83 -7.66 15.51
N LYS A 87 3.39 -6.46 15.49
CA LYS A 87 3.69 -5.69 14.29
C LYS A 87 5.19 -5.77 14.02
N ARG A 88 5.58 -5.83 12.73
CA ARG A 88 6.98 -5.71 12.34
C ARG A 88 7.45 -4.28 12.65
N GLN A 89 8.61 -4.14 13.28
CA GLN A 89 9.28 -2.85 13.44
C GLN A 89 9.77 -2.41 12.06
N ARG A 90 9.12 -1.40 11.46
CA ARG A 90 9.45 -0.93 10.10
C ARG A 90 10.44 0.22 10.08
N THR A 91 10.52 1.00 11.16
CA THR A 91 11.33 2.23 11.26
C THR A 91 12.52 2.03 12.21
N GLN A 92 13.11 0.83 12.20
CA GLN A 92 14.29 0.55 13.01
C GLN A 92 15.50 1.26 12.38
N PHE A 93 16.32 1.89 13.20
CA PHE A 93 17.56 2.49 12.73
C PHE A 93 18.58 1.41 12.36
N PHE A 94 19.22 1.58 11.19
CA PHE A 94 20.32 0.76 10.74
C PHE A 94 21.52 1.66 10.40
N PRO A 95 22.74 1.29 10.79
CA PRO A 95 23.93 2.00 10.34
C PRO A 95 24.09 1.85 8.83
N LEU A 96 24.71 2.83 8.17
CA LEU A 96 24.94 2.82 6.72
C LEU A 96 25.67 1.54 6.24
N SER A 97 26.53 0.97 7.08
CA SER A 97 27.22 -0.30 6.78
C SER A 97 26.29 -1.52 6.65
N GLN A 98 25.06 -1.43 7.15
CA GLN A 98 24.03 -2.47 7.09
C GLN A 98 22.84 -2.04 6.21
N PHE A 99 22.95 -0.90 5.53
CA PHE A 99 21.93 -0.42 4.62
C PHE A 99 22.00 -1.21 3.30
N ASP A 100 21.02 -2.06 3.05
CA ASP A 100 20.93 -2.90 1.86
C ASP A 100 19.70 -2.54 1.00
N ASP A 101 19.65 -3.08 -0.22
CA ASP A 101 18.53 -2.84 -1.14
C ASP A 101 17.17 -3.29 -0.55
N ASN A 102 17.16 -4.31 0.32
CA ASN A 102 15.94 -4.77 0.96
C ASN A 102 15.39 -3.73 1.93
N LEU A 103 16.25 -3.05 2.67
CA LEU A 103 15.88 -1.96 3.57
C LEU A 103 15.37 -0.76 2.76
N LEU A 104 16.06 -0.38 1.68
CA LEU A 104 15.60 0.68 0.78
C LEU A 104 14.19 0.39 0.23
N LEU A 105 13.95 -0.84 -0.24
CA LEU A 105 12.64 -1.26 -0.72
C LEU A 105 11.59 -1.26 0.39
N SER A 106 11.96 -1.67 1.61
CA SER A 106 11.06 -1.64 2.77
C SER A 106 10.62 -0.20 3.09
N ASP A 107 11.54 0.75 3.06
CA ASP A 107 11.27 2.16 3.34
C ASP A 107 10.44 2.80 2.24
N TYR A 108 10.76 2.53 0.97
CA TYR A 108 9.92 2.96 -0.16
C TYR A 108 8.48 2.44 -0.02
N ASN A 109 8.32 1.15 0.28
CA ASN A 109 7.00 0.54 0.47
C ASN A 109 6.24 1.15 1.65
N LEU A 110 6.96 1.54 2.72
CA LEU A 110 6.37 2.24 3.85
C LEU A 110 5.81 3.60 3.42
N PHE A 111 6.57 4.40 2.66
CA PHE A 111 6.09 5.70 2.17
C PHE A 111 4.88 5.56 1.24
N GLU A 112 4.88 4.56 0.36
CA GLU A 112 3.74 4.27 -0.50
C GLU A 112 2.50 3.80 0.29
N GLU A 113 2.68 3.01 1.37
CA GLU A 113 1.59 2.65 2.28
C GLU A 113 1.01 3.89 2.97
N VAL A 114 1.86 4.77 3.49
CA VAL A 114 1.45 6.01 4.16
C VAL A 114 0.69 6.92 3.19
N LYS A 115 1.19 7.10 1.97
CA LYS A 115 0.53 7.87 0.92
C LYS A 115 -0.87 7.34 0.63
N ARG A 116 -1.00 6.01 0.40
CA ARG A 116 -2.30 5.38 0.16
C ARG A 116 -3.28 5.58 1.33
N VAL A 117 -2.80 5.47 2.57
CA VAL A 117 -3.63 5.69 3.76
C VAL A 117 -4.08 7.15 3.85
N ALA A 118 -3.20 8.11 3.60
CA ALA A 118 -3.52 9.53 3.59
C ALA A 118 -4.58 9.87 2.51
N GLU A 119 -4.39 9.39 1.29
CA GLU A 119 -5.36 9.57 0.19
C GLU A 119 -6.70 8.91 0.48
N SER A 120 -6.70 7.72 1.07
CA SER A 120 -7.92 7.02 1.49
C SER A 120 -8.65 7.80 2.57
N ALA A 121 -7.94 8.30 3.57
CA ALA A 121 -8.50 9.13 4.63
C ALA A 121 -9.07 10.45 4.07
N GLN A 122 -8.37 11.08 3.12
CA GLN A 122 -8.85 12.30 2.46
C GLN A 122 -10.15 12.04 1.68
N ARG A 123 -10.23 10.97 0.88
CA ARG A 123 -11.45 10.59 0.16
C ARG A 123 -12.59 10.26 1.12
N THR A 124 -12.30 9.49 2.16
CA THR A 124 -13.26 9.15 3.22
C THR A 124 -13.79 10.41 3.90
N ARG A 125 -12.91 11.36 4.25
CA ARG A 125 -13.27 12.66 4.81
C ARG A 125 -14.16 13.47 3.88
N ILE A 126 -13.82 13.56 2.59
CA ILE A 126 -14.62 14.28 1.59
C ILE A 126 -15.99 13.63 1.43
N ASN A 127 -16.08 12.30 1.42
CA ASN A 127 -17.33 11.57 1.23
C ASN A 127 -18.24 11.66 2.47
N LEU A 128 -17.73 11.36 3.67
CA LEU A 128 -18.55 11.37 4.89
C LEU A 128 -18.97 12.78 5.33
N PHE A 129 -18.10 13.77 5.14
CA PHE A 129 -18.33 15.11 5.66
C PHE A 129 -18.55 16.16 4.58
N GLY A 130 -18.67 15.77 3.29
CA GLY A 130 -19.06 16.62 2.17
C GLY A 130 -18.57 18.07 2.25
N TYR A 131 -17.28 18.36 2.04
CA TYR A 131 -16.69 19.71 2.17
C TYR A 131 -17.09 20.51 3.44
N SER A 132 -17.72 19.91 4.44
CA SER A 132 -17.94 20.54 5.72
C SER A 132 -16.58 20.56 6.39
N HIS A 133 -15.93 21.71 6.17
CA HIS A 133 -15.04 22.32 7.11
C HIS A 133 -15.32 21.77 8.51
N PHE A 134 -14.32 21.21 9.17
CA PHE A 134 -14.33 21.27 10.62
C PHE A 134 -14.10 22.77 10.94
N LYS A 135 -15.13 23.63 10.77
CA LYS A 135 -15.04 24.99 11.34
C LYS A 135 -14.98 24.70 12.82
N ILE A 136 -13.82 25.03 13.37
CA ILE A 136 -13.69 25.16 14.81
C ILE A 136 -14.84 26.10 15.23
N PRO A 137 -15.65 25.74 16.25
CA PRO A 137 -16.68 26.61 16.77
C PRO A 137 -16.11 28.02 17.00
N SER A 138 -16.87 29.07 16.67
CA SER A 138 -16.38 30.45 16.63
C SER A 138 -15.59 30.88 17.87
N HIS A 139 -16.01 30.44 19.06
CA HIS A 139 -15.34 30.75 20.33
C HIS A 139 -13.91 30.18 20.45
N LEU A 140 -13.56 29.17 19.67
CA LEU A 140 -12.23 28.56 19.62
C LEU A 140 -11.40 29.06 18.44
N GLN A 141 -11.94 29.95 17.60
CA GLN A 141 -11.23 30.51 16.46
C GLN A 141 -10.05 31.39 16.88
N GLY A 142 -10.16 32.06 18.05
CA GLY A 142 -9.04 32.79 18.64
C GLY A 142 -7.84 31.90 18.97
N LEU A 143 -8.07 30.66 19.43
CA LEU A 143 -6.98 29.70 19.72
C LEU A 143 -6.28 29.23 18.44
N ARG A 144 -7.04 29.05 17.35
CA ARG A 144 -6.47 28.75 16.03
C ARG A 144 -5.55 29.89 15.58
N ASN A 145 -6.06 31.12 15.58
CA ASN A 145 -5.31 32.28 15.14
C ASN A 145 -4.05 32.50 16.00
N ALA A 146 -4.16 32.26 17.32
CA ALA A 146 -3.03 32.30 18.23
C ALA A 146 -1.98 31.23 17.88
N ALA A 147 -2.38 29.99 17.62
CA ALA A 147 -1.45 28.92 17.22
C ALA A 147 -0.79 29.20 15.86
N GLU A 148 -1.55 29.68 14.86
CA GLU A 148 -1.03 30.03 13.53
C GLU A 148 -0.03 31.19 13.60
N SER A 149 -0.25 32.17 14.49
CA SER A 149 0.71 33.27 14.71
C SER A 149 2.04 32.86 15.36
N GLN A 150 2.12 31.63 15.92
CA GLN A 150 3.37 31.08 16.47
C GLN A 150 4.19 30.34 15.40
N ASP A 151 3.57 29.89 14.31
CA ASP A 151 4.24 29.16 13.21
C ASP A 151 4.89 30.10 12.17
N GLU A 152 4.65 31.41 12.24
CA GLU A 152 5.36 32.45 11.46
C GLU A 152 6.77 32.71 12.00
N SER A 153 7.52 31.65 12.32
CA SER A 153 8.97 31.68 12.29
C SER A 153 9.39 30.86 11.08
N PRO A 154 10.01 31.45 10.05
CA PRO A 154 10.49 30.68 8.92
C PRO A 154 11.59 29.74 9.40
N ILE A 155 11.23 28.48 9.66
CA ILE A 155 12.19 27.39 9.69
C ILE A 155 12.57 27.15 8.23
N SER A 156 13.47 27.99 7.71
CA SER A 156 14.24 27.67 6.52
C SER A 156 14.92 26.32 6.79
N PRO A 157 14.68 25.27 5.98
CA PRO A 157 15.47 24.06 6.06
C PRO A 157 16.86 24.42 5.52
N GLN A 158 17.79 24.74 6.43
CA GLN A 158 19.18 24.96 6.07
C GLN A 158 19.84 23.59 5.85
N TRP A 159 19.58 22.97 4.71
CA TRP A 159 20.51 22.01 4.13
C TRP A 159 21.54 22.83 3.34
N SER A 160 22.68 23.10 3.96
CA SER A 160 23.86 23.56 3.22
C SER A 160 24.42 22.35 2.48
N VAL A 161 24.31 22.32 1.16
CA VAL A 161 25.23 21.51 0.35
C VAL A 161 26.56 22.23 0.42
N GLU A 162 27.48 21.75 1.24
CA GLU A 162 28.88 22.09 1.06
C GLU A 162 29.38 21.31 -0.18
N GLU A 163 29.39 22.00 -1.33
CA GLU A 163 30.15 21.61 -2.50
C GLU A 163 31.64 21.60 -2.10
N GLY A 164 32.14 20.42 -1.74
CA GLY A 164 33.55 20.18 -1.51
C GLY A 164 34.28 20.02 -2.83
N GLU A 165 34.83 21.11 -3.33
CA GLU A 165 35.85 21.11 -4.36
C GLU A 165 37.17 20.58 -3.79
N LYS A 166 37.58 19.37 -4.19
CA LYS A 166 38.99 19.00 -4.29
C LYS A 166 39.25 17.83 -5.23
#